data_AF-A0A9P0K2E0-F1
#
_entry.id   AF-A0A9P0K2E0-F1
#
_cell.length_a   1.000
_cell.length_b   1.000
_cell.length_c   1.000
_cell.angle_alpha   90.00
_cell.angle_beta   90.00
_cell.angle_gamma   90.00
#
_symmetry.space_group_name_H-M   'P 1'
#
loop_
_entity.id
_entity.type
_entity.pdbx_description
1 polymer ?
#
loop_
_entity_poly.entity_id
_entity_poly.type
_entity_poly.pdbx_seq_one_letter_code
_entity_poly.pdbx_strand_id
1 'polypeptide(L)'
;MDGSVQESVATRTSHSIHKHNGTEITEADKIIWGEICCNYEKNVAKIEEYLKSKSCVSEIEPNPAVGFLTNHHVQPVLKTGLYEMLFKVADNDSYYVLKTAFDGIDFLSEYLYNMNPKYPERRLKWTNIFDMNWVKESLAEHPRPFFPFQRIWSRETAAKKIQAFMRAYWDRKKPDIQEVRLFWKDIDGKAP
;
A
#
# COMPACT_ATOMS: atom_id res chain seq x y z
N MET A 1 -3.76 -41.40 14.45
CA MET A 1 -2.85 -40.69 15.37
C MET A 1 -3.03 -39.22 15.09
N ASP A 2 -3.97 -38.64 15.83
CA ASP A 2 -4.37 -37.24 15.69
C ASP A 2 -3.29 -36.34 16.28
N GLY A 3 -2.76 -35.44 15.45
CA GLY A 3 -1.80 -34.41 15.83
C GLY A 3 -2.40 -33.05 15.58
N SER A 4 -3.07 -32.51 16.60
CA SER A 4 -3.65 -31.18 16.65
C SER A 4 -2.58 -30.09 16.47
N VAL A 5 -2.78 -29.22 15.49
CA VAL A 5 -1.97 -28.02 15.25
C VAL A 5 -2.43 -26.94 16.23
N GLN A 6 -1.61 -26.67 17.26
CA GLN A 6 -1.82 -25.53 18.14
C GLN A 6 -1.47 -24.23 17.44
N GLU A 7 -2.46 -23.36 17.35
CA GLU A 7 -2.38 -21.98 16.88
C GLU A 7 -1.50 -21.13 17.82
N SER A 8 -0.39 -20.64 17.29
CA SER A 8 0.48 -19.66 17.93
C SER A 8 -0.07 -18.24 17.73
N VAL A 9 -0.78 -17.71 18.72
CA VAL A 9 -1.07 -16.26 18.79
C VAL A 9 0.04 -15.59 19.59
N ALA A 10 0.90 -14.89 18.88
CA ALA A 10 2.01 -14.14 19.43
C ALA A 10 1.54 -12.86 20.15
N THR A 11 2.03 -12.73 21.39
CA THR A 11 2.57 -11.50 22.00
C THR A 11 1.71 -10.24 21.95
N ARG A 12 0.94 -10.01 23.02
CA ARG A 12 0.61 -8.65 23.45
C ARG A 12 1.70 -8.10 24.35
N THR A 13 2.30 -7.01 23.87
CA THR A 13 3.23 -6.10 24.53
C THR A 13 2.88 -5.88 26.01
N SER A 14 3.71 -6.42 26.90
CA SER A 14 3.68 -6.13 28.33
C SER A 14 4.12 -4.67 28.53
N HIS A 15 3.17 -3.73 28.52
CA HIS A 15 3.44 -2.40 29.05
C HIS A 15 3.62 -2.54 30.56
N SER A 16 4.84 -2.26 31.01
CA SER A 16 5.23 -2.20 32.41
C SER A 16 4.38 -1.15 33.13
N ILE A 17 3.32 -1.60 33.80
CA ILE A 17 2.55 -0.76 34.72
C ILE A 17 3.44 -0.57 35.95
N HIS A 18 3.95 0.65 36.12
CA HIS A 18 4.52 1.11 37.37
C HIS A 18 3.56 0.74 38.51
N LYS A 19 4.03 -0.10 39.43
CA LYS A 19 3.33 -0.42 40.67
C LYS A 19 3.20 0.86 41.48
N HIS A 20 2.07 1.54 41.36
CA HIS A 20 1.69 2.54 42.34
C HIS A 20 1.27 1.82 43.61
N ASN A 21 1.86 2.24 44.72
CA ASN A 21 1.72 1.67 46.06
C ASN A 21 0.26 1.59 46.50
N GLY A 22 -0.06 0.56 47.29
CA GLY A 22 -1.40 0.13 47.62
C GLY A 22 -2.28 1.20 48.26
N THR A 23 -3.19 1.74 47.49
CA THR A 23 -4.49 2.21 47.97
C THR A 23 -5.42 0.99 48.02
N GLU A 24 -5.88 0.65 49.22
CA GLU A 24 -6.90 -0.37 49.42
C GLU A 24 -8.07 -0.07 48.47
N ILE A 25 -8.43 -1.05 47.64
CA ILE A 25 -9.56 -0.93 46.70
C ILE A 25 -10.79 -0.61 47.54
N THR A 26 -11.28 0.61 47.41
CA THR A 26 -12.40 1.06 48.21
C THR A 26 -13.65 0.31 47.76
N GLU A 27 -14.64 0.20 48.64
CA GLU A 27 -15.91 -0.44 48.25
C GLU A 27 -16.58 0.29 47.08
N ALA A 28 -16.35 1.61 46.96
CA ALA A 28 -16.77 2.41 45.82
C ALA A 28 -16.08 1.98 44.51
N ASP A 29 -14.79 1.65 44.55
CA ASP A 29 -14.07 1.16 43.36
C ASP A 29 -14.62 -0.19 42.89
N LYS A 30 -14.99 -1.08 43.82
CA LYS A 30 -15.61 -2.36 43.46
C LYS A 30 -16.98 -2.18 42.81
N ILE A 31 -17.77 -1.21 43.29
CA ILE A 31 -19.06 -0.85 42.69
C ILE A 31 -18.86 -0.32 41.27
N ILE A 32 -17.91 0.61 41.07
CA ILE A 32 -17.58 1.16 39.75
C ILE A 32 -17.12 0.04 38.79
N TRP A 33 -16.26 -0.86 39.26
CA TRP A 33 -15.83 -2.02 38.47
C TRP A 33 -17.00 -2.95 38.10
N GLY A 34 -17.94 -3.18 39.03
CA GLY A 34 -19.17 -3.92 38.76
C GLY A 34 -20.02 -3.26 37.67
N GLU A 35 -20.17 -1.93 37.70
CA GLU A 35 -20.87 -1.18 36.67
C GLU A 35 -20.17 -1.25 35.31
N ILE A 36 -18.84 -1.14 35.27
CA ILE A 36 -18.04 -1.25 34.04
C ILE A 36 -18.22 -2.63 33.41
N CYS A 37 -18.11 -3.70 34.19
CA CYS A 37 -18.31 -5.07 33.71
C CYS A 37 -19.74 -5.27 33.18
N CYS A 38 -20.76 -4.79 33.91
CA CYS A 38 -22.15 -4.87 33.47
C CYS A 38 -22.39 -4.08 32.17
N ASN A 39 -21.76 -2.91 32.01
CA ASN A 39 -21.89 -2.11 30.80
C ASN A 39 -21.15 -2.76 29.60
N TYR A 40 -20.00 -3.38 29.85
CA TYR A 40 -19.28 -4.16 28.85
C TYR A 40 -20.11 -5.34 28.35
N GLU A 41 -20.69 -6.14 29.25
CA GLU A 41 -21.56 -7.27 28.90
C GLU A 41 -22.77 -6.82 28.08
N LYS A 42 -23.42 -5.70 28.46
CA LYS A 42 -24.51 -5.11 27.68
C LYS A 42 -24.06 -4.68 26.29
N ASN A 43 -22.86 -4.13 26.14
CA ASN A 43 -22.32 -3.71 24.84
C ASN A 43 -21.94 -4.90 23.97
N VAL A 44 -21.36 -5.96 24.56
CA VAL A 44 -21.09 -7.23 23.86
C VAL A 44 -22.40 -7.82 23.36
N ALA A 45 -23.44 -7.91 24.21
CA ALA A 45 -24.74 -8.42 23.81
C ALA A 45 -25.37 -7.61 22.66
N LYS A 46 -25.26 -6.28 22.68
CA LYS A 46 -25.70 -5.41 21.57
C LYS A 46 -24.91 -5.66 20.28
N ILE A 47 -23.60 -5.88 20.38
CA ILE A 47 -22.76 -6.20 19.22
C ILE A 47 -23.14 -7.56 18.65
N GLU A 48 -23.35 -8.56 19.51
CA GLU A 48 -23.79 -9.90 19.09
C GLU A 48 -25.18 -9.87 18.47
N GLU A 49 -26.12 -9.10 19.02
CA GLU A 49 -27.45 -8.87 18.45
C GLU A 49 -27.38 -8.16 17.10
N TYR A 50 -26.53 -7.14 16.96
CA TYR A 50 -26.25 -6.47 15.69
C TYR A 50 -25.65 -7.44 14.66
N LEU A 51 -24.67 -8.25 15.07
CA LEU A 51 -24.08 -9.26 14.20
C LEU A 51 -25.10 -10.34 13.83
N LYS A 52 -26.00 -10.73 14.74
CA LYS A 52 -27.06 -11.72 14.50
C LYS A 52 -28.13 -11.20 13.55
N SER A 53 -28.54 -9.94 13.70
CA SER A 53 -29.47 -9.25 12.79
C SER A 53 -28.86 -8.97 11.42
N LYS A 54 -27.54 -8.96 11.29
CA LYS A 54 -26.82 -8.87 10.01
C LYS A 54 -26.43 -10.23 9.43
N SER A 55 -26.34 -11.25 10.30
CA SER A 55 -26.07 -12.66 10.00
C SER A 55 -27.27 -13.37 9.38
N CYS A 56 -28.50 -12.80 9.50
CA CYS A 56 -29.52 -13.03 8.49
C CYS A 56 -29.13 -12.32 7.17
N VAL A 57 -27.96 -12.72 6.64
CA VAL A 57 -27.70 -12.65 5.22
C VAL A 57 -28.81 -13.52 4.64
N SER A 58 -29.85 -12.88 4.11
CA SER A 58 -30.80 -13.51 3.22
C SER A 58 -30.00 -14.42 2.31
N GLU A 59 -30.37 -15.71 2.17
CA GLU A 59 -29.76 -16.61 1.20
C GLU A 59 -29.68 -15.86 -0.12
N ILE A 60 -28.49 -15.33 -0.44
CA ILE A 60 -28.31 -14.57 -1.66
C ILE A 60 -28.52 -15.62 -2.73
N GLU A 61 -29.59 -15.50 -3.51
CA GLU A 61 -29.85 -16.42 -4.61
C GLU A 61 -28.53 -16.66 -5.34
N PRO A 62 -28.13 -17.93 -5.55
CA PRO A 62 -26.80 -18.26 -6.02
C PRO A 62 -26.59 -17.61 -7.38
N ASN A 63 -25.94 -16.45 -7.35
CA ASN A 63 -25.68 -15.70 -8.56
C ASN A 63 -24.58 -16.46 -9.31
N PRO A 64 -24.83 -16.94 -10.53
CA PRO A 64 -23.83 -17.67 -11.30
C PRO A 64 -22.54 -16.85 -11.52
N ALA A 65 -22.64 -15.51 -11.54
CA ALA A 65 -21.47 -14.63 -11.57
C ALA A 65 -20.64 -14.69 -10.29
N VAL A 66 -21.28 -14.74 -9.12
CA VAL A 66 -20.57 -14.91 -7.84
C VAL A 66 -19.89 -16.28 -7.80
N GLY A 67 -20.59 -17.33 -8.23
CA GLY A 67 -20.02 -18.66 -8.39
C GLY A 67 -18.80 -18.66 -9.30
N PHE A 68 -18.81 -17.97 -10.44
CA PHE A 68 -17.61 -17.87 -11.30
C PHE A 68 -16.44 -17.15 -10.61
N LEU A 69 -16.72 -16.10 -9.82
CA LEU A 69 -15.67 -15.36 -9.11
C LEU A 69 -15.05 -16.20 -7.99
N THR A 70 -15.87 -16.90 -7.20
CA THR A 70 -15.43 -17.67 -6.04
C THR A 70 -14.95 -19.09 -6.39
N ASN A 71 -15.59 -19.76 -7.33
CA ASN A 71 -15.30 -21.15 -7.68
C ASN A 71 -14.11 -21.22 -8.63
N HIS A 72 -12.93 -21.46 -8.08
CA HIS A 72 -11.68 -21.87 -8.75
C HIS A 72 -11.11 -21.01 -9.90
N HIS A 73 -11.83 -20.02 -10.43
CA HIS A 73 -11.41 -19.27 -11.62
C HIS A 73 -10.66 -17.99 -11.25
N VAL A 74 -11.32 -17.03 -10.59
CA VAL A 74 -10.74 -15.70 -10.36
C VAL A 74 -10.14 -15.58 -8.97
N GLN A 75 -10.89 -15.98 -7.93
CA GLN A 75 -10.48 -15.79 -6.54
C GLN A 75 -9.13 -16.45 -6.19
N PRO A 76 -8.80 -17.69 -6.60
CA PRO A 76 -7.52 -18.30 -6.23
C PRO A 76 -6.33 -17.53 -6.80
N VAL A 77 -6.40 -17.17 -8.09
CA VAL A 77 -5.33 -16.42 -8.76
C VAL A 77 -5.19 -15.04 -8.13
N LEU A 78 -6.30 -14.35 -7.90
CA LEU A 78 -6.31 -13.04 -7.26
C LEU A 78 -5.74 -13.09 -5.84
N LYS A 79 -6.13 -14.08 -5.03
CA LYS A 79 -5.62 -14.25 -3.67
C LYS A 79 -4.11 -14.45 -3.67
N THR A 80 -3.57 -15.27 -4.56
CA THR A 80 -2.11 -15.43 -4.70
C THR A 80 -1.43 -14.14 -5.13
N GLY A 81 -1.99 -13.44 -6.13
CA GLY A 81 -1.43 -12.16 -6.60
C GLY A 81 -1.42 -11.09 -5.51
N LEU A 82 -2.43 -11.06 -4.64
CA LEU A 82 -2.47 -10.16 -3.48
C LEU A 82 -1.37 -10.49 -2.47
N TYR A 83 -1.09 -11.76 -2.19
CA TYR A 83 0.04 -12.12 -1.32
C TYR A 83 1.38 -11.72 -1.93
N GLU A 84 1.61 -12.00 -3.22
CA GLU A 84 2.82 -11.60 -3.93
C GLU A 84 2.99 -10.08 -3.95
N MET A 85 1.89 -9.34 -4.14
CA MET A 85 1.88 -7.88 -4.07
C MET A 85 2.31 -7.41 -2.67
N LEU A 86 1.80 -8.03 -1.61
CA LEU A 86 2.18 -7.67 -0.24
C LEU A 86 3.68 -7.89 -0.01
N PHE A 87 4.26 -9.00 -0.48
CA PHE A 87 5.71 -9.21 -0.41
C PHE A 87 6.49 -8.14 -1.18
N LYS A 88 6.01 -7.75 -2.37
CA LYS A 88 6.63 -6.65 -3.13
C LYS A 88 6.50 -5.28 -2.48
N VAL A 89 5.40 -5.03 -1.78
CA VAL A 89 5.25 -3.81 -0.96
C VAL A 89 6.27 -3.83 0.19
N ALA A 90 6.54 -4.99 0.78
CA ALA A 90 7.56 -5.16 1.81
C ALA A 90 8.96 -4.87 1.27
N ASP A 91 9.34 -5.49 0.15
CA ASP A 91 10.64 -5.30 -0.49
C ASP A 91 10.91 -3.81 -0.82
N ASN A 92 9.86 -3.05 -1.13
CA ASN A 92 9.94 -1.63 -1.48
C ASN A 92 9.69 -0.68 -0.29
N ASP A 93 9.67 -1.16 0.96
CA ASP A 93 9.36 -0.38 2.18
C ASP A 93 8.08 0.48 2.05
N SER A 94 7.13 0.03 1.24
CA SER A 94 5.98 0.82 0.83
C SER A 94 4.83 0.79 1.84
N TYR A 95 4.98 0.07 2.96
CA TYR A 95 4.00 0.05 4.05
C TYR A 95 3.95 1.36 4.84
N TYR A 96 5.11 1.96 5.08
CA TYR A 96 5.25 3.11 5.97
C TYR A 96 5.28 4.44 5.21
N VAL A 97 5.49 4.38 3.88
CA VAL A 97 5.64 5.55 3.03
C VAL A 97 4.37 5.73 2.19
N LEU A 98 3.59 6.77 2.50
CA LEU A 98 2.32 7.08 1.80
C LEU A 98 2.48 7.39 0.30
N LYS A 99 3.68 7.78 -0.16
CA LYS A 99 3.94 8.18 -1.55
C LYS A 99 5.11 7.39 -2.11
N THR A 100 4.82 6.19 -2.60
CA THR A 100 5.82 5.29 -3.18
C THR A 100 5.71 5.22 -4.70
N ALA A 101 6.80 4.87 -5.37
CA ALA A 101 6.84 4.64 -6.82
C ALA A 101 6.03 3.40 -7.22
N PHE A 102 5.87 2.46 -6.28
CA PHE A 102 5.16 1.22 -6.48
C PHE A 102 3.65 1.45 -6.58
N ASP A 103 3.05 0.98 -7.67
CA ASP A 103 1.60 0.95 -7.85
C ASP A 103 1.12 -0.50 -7.77
N GLY A 104 0.35 -0.80 -6.71
CA GLY A 104 -0.18 -2.14 -6.47
C GLY A 104 -1.20 -2.57 -7.53
N ILE A 105 -1.92 -1.62 -8.14
CA ILE A 105 -2.90 -1.92 -9.19
C ILE A 105 -2.18 -2.32 -10.48
N ASP A 106 -1.10 -1.63 -10.82
CA ASP A 106 -0.27 -1.99 -11.98
C ASP A 106 0.37 -3.36 -11.78
N PHE A 107 0.90 -3.62 -10.58
CA PHE A 107 1.46 -4.93 -10.24
C PHE A 107 0.41 -6.04 -10.35
N LEU A 108 -0.78 -5.85 -9.77
CA LEU A 108 -1.85 -6.86 -9.83
C LEU A 108 -2.33 -7.09 -11.27
N SER A 109 -2.45 -6.03 -12.06
CA SER A 109 -2.87 -6.13 -13.46
C SER A 109 -1.84 -6.92 -14.28
N GLU A 110 -0.55 -6.65 -14.08
CA GLU A 110 0.55 -7.43 -14.66
C GLU A 110 0.48 -8.90 -14.26
N TYR A 111 0.34 -9.16 -12.96
CA TYR A 111 0.31 -10.50 -12.40
C TYR A 111 -0.89 -11.30 -12.94
N LEU A 112 -2.09 -10.74 -12.91
CA LEU A 112 -3.31 -11.40 -13.37
C LEU A 112 -3.27 -11.70 -14.87
N TYR A 113 -2.68 -10.81 -15.66
CA TYR A 113 -2.53 -11.02 -17.10
C TYR A 113 -1.59 -12.20 -17.40
N ASN A 114 -0.44 -12.26 -16.71
CA ASN A 114 0.57 -13.29 -16.92
C ASN A 114 0.18 -14.64 -16.30
N MET A 115 -0.58 -14.63 -15.21
CA MET A 115 -1.05 -15.84 -14.50
C MET A 115 -2.43 -16.32 -14.99
N ASN A 116 -2.88 -15.89 -16.16
CA ASN A 116 -4.17 -16.31 -16.70
C ASN A 116 -4.13 -17.81 -17.09
N PRO A 117 -4.96 -18.68 -16.48
CA PRO A 117 -4.96 -20.12 -16.77
C PRO A 117 -5.30 -20.47 -18.23
N LYS A 118 -5.99 -19.57 -18.94
CA LYS A 118 -6.33 -19.76 -20.36
C LYS A 118 -5.13 -19.60 -21.30
N TYR A 119 -4.07 -18.93 -20.85
CA TYR A 119 -2.90 -18.57 -21.63
C TYR A 119 -1.61 -18.92 -20.86
N PRO A 120 -1.34 -20.22 -20.62
CA PRO A 120 -0.21 -20.65 -19.79
C PRO A 120 1.16 -20.25 -20.35
N GLU A 121 1.27 -19.99 -21.66
CA GLU A 121 2.49 -19.51 -22.32
C GLU A 121 2.94 -18.14 -21.82
N ARG A 122 2.01 -17.31 -21.32
CA ARG A 122 2.34 -15.97 -20.78
C ARG A 122 3.14 -16.05 -19.49
N ARG A 123 2.94 -17.11 -18.71
CA ARG A 123 3.74 -17.36 -17.52
C ARG A 123 5.21 -17.66 -17.85
N LEU A 124 5.47 -18.27 -19.02
CA LEU A 124 6.83 -18.56 -19.48
C LEU A 124 7.53 -17.29 -19.99
N LYS A 125 6.77 -16.39 -20.64
CA LYS A 125 7.26 -15.11 -21.13
C LYS A 125 6.58 -13.97 -20.39
N TRP A 126 7.08 -13.69 -19.19
CA TRP A 126 6.55 -12.61 -18.35
C TRP A 126 6.62 -11.27 -19.09
N THR A 127 5.46 -10.65 -19.30
CA THR A 127 5.35 -9.39 -20.02
C THR A 127 5.03 -8.28 -19.02
N ASN A 128 5.82 -7.20 -19.05
CA ASN A 128 5.55 -6.03 -18.20
C ASN A 128 4.25 -5.34 -18.61
N ILE A 129 3.52 -4.75 -17.67
CA ILE A 129 2.25 -4.05 -17.95
C ILE A 129 2.36 -2.99 -19.04
N PHE A 130 3.46 -2.21 -19.04
CA PHE A 130 3.65 -1.15 -20.02
C PHE A 130 4.04 -1.68 -21.41
N ASP A 131 4.39 -2.96 -21.52
CA ASP A 131 4.70 -3.62 -22.79
C ASP A 131 3.48 -4.23 -23.49
N MET A 132 2.37 -4.39 -22.77
CA MET A 132 1.14 -4.97 -23.30
C MET A 132 0.47 -4.04 -24.31
N ASN A 133 0.09 -4.57 -25.48
CA ASN A 133 -0.48 -3.76 -26.58
C ASN A 133 -1.72 -2.96 -26.16
N TRP A 134 -2.68 -3.61 -25.48
CA TRP A 134 -3.90 -2.95 -25.03
C TRP A 134 -3.64 -1.84 -24.00
N VAL A 135 -2.59 -1.97 -23.19
CA VAL A 135 -2.17 -0.92 -22.24
C VAL A 135 -1.57 0.25 -22.99
N LYS A 136 -0.70 0.00 -23.98
CA LYS A 136 -0.11 1.05 -24.82
C LYS A 136 -1.17 1.86 -25.55
N GLU A 137 -2.14 1.17 -26.16
CA GLU A 137 -3.28 1.80 -26.84
C GLU A 137 -4.11 2.64 -25.86
N SER A 138 -4.43 2.08 -24.69
CA SER A 138 -5.20 2.80 -23.65
C SER A 138 -4.45 4.03 -23.11
N LEU A 139 -3.14 3.93 -22.88
CA LEU A 139 -2.30 5.05 -22.42
C LEU A 139 -2.08 6.13 -23.49
N ALA A 140 -2.17 5.77 -24.77
CA ALA A 140 -2.09 6.74 -25.87
C ALA A 140 -3.36 7.61 -25.92
N GLU A 141 -4.52 7.00 -25.72
CA GLU A 141 -5.80 7.73 -25.66
C GLU A 141 -5.99 8.46 -24.32
N HIS A 142 -5.53 7.86 -23.23
CA HIS A 142 -5.70 8.36 -21.86
C HIS A 142 -4.34 8.41 -21.13
N PRO A 143 -3.51 9.42 -21.40
CA PRO A 143 -2.19 9.52 -20.79
C PRO A 143 -2.30 9.67 -19.28
N ARG A 144 -1.49 8.91 -18.54
CA ARG A 144 -1.42 9.01 -17.08
C ARG A 144 -0.88 10.39 -16.67
N PRO A 145 -1.39 10.96 -15.57
CA PRO A 145 -0.83 12.20 -15.04
C PRO A 145 0.62 12.00 -14.60
N PHE A 146 1.41 13.05 -14.75
CA PHE A 146 2.80 13.02 -14.33
C PHE A 146 2.92 12.82 -12.81
N PHE A 147 3.63 11.77 -12.38
CA PHE A 147 3.92 11.58 -10.96
C PHE A 147 5.05 12.50 -10.51
N PRO A 148 4.92 13.15 -9.35
CA PRO A 148 5.97 14.04 -8.85
C PRO A 148 7.26 13.24 -8.59
N PHE A 149 8.43 13.81 -8.90
CA PHE A 149 9.72 13.12 -8.80
C PHE A 149 10.01 12.54 -7.40
N GLN A 150 9.53 13.19 -6.35
CA GLN A 150 9.63 12.71 -4.96
C GLN A 150 9.02 11.32 -4.75
N ARG A 151 8.05 10.93 -5.59
CA ARG A 151 7.37 9.64 -5.55
C ARG A 151 8.15 8.57 -6.33
N ILE A 152 8.80 8.95 -7.43
CA ILE A 152 9.45 8.02 -8.37
C ILE A 152 10.89 7.73 -7.95
N TRP A 153 11.63 8.75 -7.50
CA TRP A 153 13.07 8.59 -7.28
C TRP A 153 13.37 7.88 -5.98
N SER A 154 14.26 6.88 -6.06
CA SER A 154 14.92 6.35 -4.87
C SER A 154 15.71 7.45 -4.16
N ARG A 155 15.94 7.29 -2.86
CA ARG A 155 16.70 8.24 -2.04
C ARG A 155 18.08 8.53 -2.66
N GLU A 156 18.78 7.50 -3.14
CA GLU A 156 20.09 7.64 -3.78
C GLU A 156 20.02 8.43 -5.09
N THR A 157 19.02 8.15 -5.93
CA THR A 157 18.84 8.85 -7.21
C THR A 157 18.49 10.31 -6.97
N ALA A 158 17.57 10.58 -6.04
CA ALA A 158 17.22 11.94 -5.64
C ALA A 158 18.43 12.69 -5.10
N ALA A 159 19.23 12.08 -4.21
CA ALA A 159 20.45 12.68 -3.67
C ALA A 159 21.44 13.04 -4.78
N LYS A 160 21.71 12.12 -5.72
CA LYS A 160 22.58 12.39 -6.88
C LYS A 160 22.08 13.55 -7.72
N LYS A 161 20.77 13.60 -8.00
CA LYS A 161 20.16 14.69 -8.79
C LYS A 161 20.25 16.04 -8.07
N ILE A 162 19.94 16.08 -6.78
CA ILE A 162 20.04 17.30 -5.96
C ILE A 162 21.50 17.76 -5.89
N GLN A 163 22.45 16.86 -5.62
CA GLN A 163 23.88 17.18 -5.57
C GLN A 163 24.40 17.72 -6.90
N ALA A 164 24.04 17.08 -8.02
CA ALA A 164 24.42 17.53 -9.36
C ALA A 164 23.85 18.93 -9.65
N PHE A 165 22.59 19.16 -9.31
CA PHE A 165 21.96 20.47 -9.44
C PHE A 165 22.67 21.54 -8.62
N MET A 166 22.99 21.24 -7.35
CA MET A 166 23.64 22.20 -6.45
C MET A 166 25.07 22.53 -6.90
N ARG A 167 25.85 21.54 -7.34
CA ARG A 167 27.19 21.78 -7.93
C ARG A 167 27.11 22.72 -9.12
N ALA A 168 26.23 22.42 -10.07
CA ALA A 168 26.01 23.27 -11.24
C ALA A 168 25.47 24.66 -10.86
N TYR A 169 24.64 24.77 -9.83
CA TYR A 169 24.17 26.06 -9.31
C TYR A 169 25.32 26.89 -8.73
N TRP A 170 26.19 26.29 -7.92
CA TRP A 170 27.35 26.99 -7.36
C TRP A 170 28.34 27.44 -8.41
N ASP A 171 28.63 26.60 -9.41
CA ASP A 171 29.46 27.00 -10.55
C ASP A 171 28.82 28.18 -11.30
N ARG A 172 27.51 28.12 -11.54
CA ARG A 172 26.79 29.25 -12.14
C ARG A 172 26.84 30.51 -11.31
N LYS A 173 26.93 30.42 -9.99
CA LYS A 173 27.00 31.57 -9.07
C LYS A 173 28.35 32.30 -9.10
N LYS A 174 29.40 31.71 -9.68
CA LYS A 174 30.72 32.35 -9.79
C LYS A 174 30.63 33.62 -10.65
N PRO A 175 31.28 34.73 -10.25
CA PRO A 175 31.18 36.01 -10.93
C PRO A 175 31.61 35.92 -12.40
N ASP A 176 32.75 35.27 -12.68
CA ASP A 176 33.28 35.09 -14.03
C ASP A 176 32.27 34.41 -14.97
N ILE A 177 31.54 33.42 -14.44
CA ILE A 177 30.52 32.68 -15.21
C ILE A 177 29.25 33.53 -15.40
N GLN A 178 28.89 34.37 -14.43
CA GLN A 178 27.75 35.29 -14.56
C GLN A 178 28.04 36.40 -15.57
N GLU A 179 29.25 36.96 -15.58
CA GLU A 179 29.68 37.97 -16.55
C GLU A 179 29.57 37.44 -17.98
N VAL A 180 30.08 36.22 -18.22
CA VAL A 180 29.97 35.57 -19.53
C VAL A 180 28.51 35.31 -19.92
N ARG A 181 27.65 34.90 -18.98
CA ARG A 181 26.21 34.72 -19.25
C ARG A 181 25.51 36.02 -19.61
N LEU A 182 25.85 37.11 -18.92
CA LEU A 182 25.31 38.44 -19.22
C LEU A 182 25.80 38.92 -20.59
N PHE A 183 27.09 38.74 -20.89
CA PHE A 183 27.68 39.06 -22.18
C PHE A 183 26.94 38.36 -23.33
N TRP A 184 26.73 37.04 -23.25
CA TRP A 184 26.01 36.31 -24.29
C TRP A 184 24.54 36.71 -24.38
N LYS A 185 23.88 36.98 -23.26
CA LYS A 185 22.50 37.48 -23.24
C LYS A 185 22.36 38.83 -23.95
N ASP A 186 23.33 39.72 -23.77
CA ASP A 186 23.35 41.04 -24.41
C ASP A 186 23.64 40.96 -25.91
N ILE A 187 24.43 39.98 -26.36
CA ILE A 187 24.69 39.73 -27.79
C ILE A 187 23.47 39.10 -28.45
N ASP A 188 22.86 38.08 -27.83
CA ASP A 188 21.68 37.39 -28.37
C ASP A 188 20.45 38.32 -28.44
N GLY A 189 20.31 39.25 -27.50
CA GLY A 189 19.25 40.28 -27.51
C GLY A 189 19.53 41.48 -28.42
N LYS A 190 20.74 41.58 -28.99
CA LYS A 190 21.17 42.62 -29.94
C LYS A 190 21.51 42.02 -31.31
N ALA A 191 20.80 40.95 -31.71
CA ALA A 191 20.83 40.56 -33.11
C ALA A 191 20.24 41.71 -33.97
N PRO A 192 20.92 42.15 -35.05
CA PRO A 192 20.40 43.16 -35.98
C PRO A 192 19.16 42.68 -36.75
#